data_AF-A0A4Y2KU84-F1
#
_entry.id   AF-A0A4Y2KU84-F1
#
_cell.length_a   1.000
_cell.length_b   1.000
_cell.length_c   1.000
_cell.angle_alpha   90.00
_cell.angle_beta   90.00
_cell.angle_gamma   90.00
#
_symmetry.space_group_name_H-M   'P 1'
#
loop_
_entity.id
_entity.type
_entity.pdbx_description
1 polymer ?
#
loop_
_entity_poly.entity_id
_entity_poly.type
_entity_poly.pdbx_seq_one_letter_code
_entity_poly.pdbx_strand_id
1 'polypeptide(L)'
;MTSHFSRLNSIPSVNEEKLKNYEDGLKKLHFEFERRFQDFTMAFNVNCEAVRSDLQLELIELQSNNHLKQSFLNMPKLEFYNSLSKVSFPNLISHAQKIIAMFASSYICEQVFSTMNLRKNYLRSRLTDEHLASFLRISISHFEPQYKELLKMKSQFHSSH
;
A
#
# COMPACT_ATOMS: atom_id res chain seq x y z
N MET A 1 29.14 13.46 -19.80
CA MET A 1 28.70 12.73 -18.59
C MET A 1 28.00 11.40 -18.92
N THR A 2 28.52 10.59 -19.86
CA THR A 2 27.90 9.29 -20.25
C THR A 2 28.91 8.14 -20.35
N SER A 3 30.18 8.36 -20.01
CA SER A 3 31.24 7.34 -20.12
C SER A 3 31.03 6.12 -19.22
N HIS A 4 30.18 6.23 -18.18
CA HIS A 4 29.95 5.16 -17.21
C HIS A 4 28.80 4.20 -17.54
N PHE A 5 27.96 4.50 -18.54
CA PHE A 5 26.80 3.67 -18.87
C PHE A 5 26.80 3.27 -20.34
N SER A 6 27.80 2.49 -20.75
CA SER A 6 27.95 1.97 -22.12
C SER A 6 26.73 1.18 -22.63
N ARG A 7 25.91 0.61 -21.74
CA ARG A 7 24.65 -0.06 -22.09
C ARG A 7 23.49 0.87 -22.41
N LEU A 8 23.52 2.14 -21.99
CA LEU A 8 22.47 3.10 -22.34
C LEU A 8 22.56 3.50 -23.82
N ASN A 9 23.77 3.53 -24.38
CA ASN A 9 24.01 3.85 -25.79
C ASN A 9 23.54 2.74 -26.75
N SER A 10 23.27 1.53 -26.25
CA SER A 10 22.77 0.39 -27.02
C SER A 10 21.26 0.20 -26.94
N ILE A 11 20.55 1.07 -26.20
CA ILE A 11 19.09 1.00 -26.10
C ILE A 11 18.51 1.61 -27.39
N PRO A 12 17.67 0.87 -28.14
CA PRO A 12 17.02 1.43 -29.33
C PRO A 12 16.17 2.64 -28.94
N SER A 13 16.03 3.61 -29.87
CA SER A 13 15.19 4.79 -29.65
C SER A 13 13.79 4.36 -29.20
N VAL A 14 13.26 5.07 -28.20
CA VAL A 14 11.93 4.78 -27.65
C VAL A 14 10.91 4.75 -28.79
N ASN A 15 10.17 3.65 -28.90
CA ASN A 15 9.07 3.55 -29.86
C ASN A 15 7.94 4.48 -29.38
N GLU A 16 7.70 5.56 -30.13
CA GLU A 16 6.72 6.59 -29.80
C GLU A 16 5.28 6.05 -29.69
N GLU A 17 4.92 5.08 -30.52
CA GLU A 17 3.61 4.42 -30.47
C GLU A 17 3.43 3.63 -29.16
N LYS A 18 4.46 2.87 -28.76
CA LYS A 18 4.45 2.16 -27.47
C LYS A 18 4.38 3.12 -26.29
N LEU A 19 5.09 4.24 -26.36
CA LEU A 19 5.07 5.26 -25.32
C LEU A 19 3.66 5.87 -25.19
N LYS A 20 3.04 6.22 -26.33
CA LYS A 20 1.68 6.75 -26.37
C LYS A 20 0.66 5.76 -25.82
N ASN A 21 0.74 4.49 -26.21
CA ASN A 21 -0.14 3.44 -25.70
C ASN A 21 -0.01 3.26 -24.17
N TYR A 22 1.21 3.36 -23.63
CA TYR A 22 1.44 3.31 -22.19
C TYR A 22 0.83 4.53 -21.47
N GLU A 23 1.02 5.72 -22.02
CA GLU A 23 0.42 6.96 -21.50
C GLU A 23 -1.11 6.88 -21.46
N ASP A 24 -1.73 6.44 -22.55
CA ASP A 24 -3.19 6.28 -22.63
C ASP A 24 -3.69 5.22 -21.63
N GLY A 25 -2.95 4.13 -21.46
CA GLY A 25 -3.22 3.12 -20.44
C GLY A 25 -3.19 3.70 -19.02
N LEU A 26 -2.18 4.51 -18.70
CA LEU A 26 -2.08 5.17 -17.39
C LEU A 26 -3.23 6.15 -17.16
N LYS A 27 -3.60 6.96 -18.16
CA LYS A 27 -4.74 7.88 -18.05
C LYS A 27 -6.04 7.15 -17.77
N LYS A 28 -6.29 6.06 -18.50
CA LYS A 28 -7.49 5.24 -18.30
C LYS A 28 -7.52 4.60 -16.91
N LEU A 29 -6.38 4.08 -16.45
CA LEU A 29 -6.26 3.50 -15.12
C LEU A 29 -6.51 4.55 -14.02
N HIS A 30 -5.93 5.73 -14.16
CA HIS A 30 -6.12 6.84 -13.23
C HIS A 30 -7.59 7.27 -13.16
N PHE A 31 -8.25 7.44 -14.31
CA PHE A 31 -9.67 7.75 -14.36
C PHE A 31 -10.54 6.68 -13.68
N GLU A 32 -10.30 5.40 -13.98
CA GLU A 32 -11.02 4.29 -13.33
C GLU A 32 -10.79 4.25 -11.82
N PHE A 33 -9.57 4.59 -11.38
CA PHE A 33 -9.23 4.67 -9.97
C PHE A 33 -10.01 5.77 -9.26
N GLU A 34 -9.97 7.00 -9.78
CA GLU A 34 -10.72 8.13 -9.22
C GLU A 34 -12.21 7.83 -9.17
N ARG A 35 -12.76 7.29 -10.26
CA ARG A 35 -14.18 6.92 -10.36
C ARG A 35 -14.60 5.87 -9.32
N ARG A 36 -13.78 4.83 -9.09
CA ARG A 36 -14.12 3.73 -8.18
C ARG A 36 -13.98 4.07 -6.71
N PHE A 37 -13.12 5.02 -6.38
CA PHE A 37 -12.81 5.37 -4.99
C PHE A 37 -13.22 6.81 -4.64
N GLN A 38 -14.08 7.43 -5.45
CA GLN A 38 -14.51 8.81 -5.27
C GLN A 38 -15.24 9.04 -3.95
N ASP A 39 -16.05 8.08 -3.52
CA ASP A 39 -16.75 8.09 -2.23
C ASP A 39 -15.78 8.06 -1.03
N PHE A 40 -14.60 7.46 -1.20
CA PHE A 40 -13.53 7.47 -0.21
C PHE A 40 -12.65 8.72 -0.26
N THR A 41 -12.24 9.17 -1.45
CA THR A 41 -11.29 10.29 -1.63
C THR A 41 -11.96 11.66 -1.58
N MET A 42 -13.22 11.73 -2.02
CA MET A 42 -14.03 12.94 -2.15
C MET A 42 -15.38 12.79 -1.43
N ALA A 43 -15.41 12.12 -0.27
CA ALA A 43 -16.62 11.88 0.53
C ALA A 43 -17.51 13.11 0.73
N PHE A 44 -16.93 14.31 0.78
CA PHE A 44 -17.66 15.57 0.95
C PHE A 44 -18.24 16.20 -0.33
N ASN A 45 -17.84 15.71 -1.51
CA ASN A 45 -18.22 16.25 -2.82
C ASN A 45 -18.83 15.19 -3.74
N VAL A 46 -19.03 13.96 -3.26
CA VAL A 46 -19.64 12.87 -4.03
C VAL A 46 -21.16 13.05 -4.08
N ASN A 47 -21.77 12.72 -5.22
CA ASN A 47 -23.23 12.64 -5.30
C ASN A 47 -23.71 11.42 -4.48
N CYS A 48 -24.41 11.66 -3.37
CA CYS A 48 -24.93 10.61 -2.51
C CYS A 48 -25.86 9.65 -3.26
N GLU A 49 -26.63 10.10 -4.25
CA GLU A 49 -27.55 9.23 -5.00
C GLU A 49 -26.80 8.21 -5.88
N ALA A 50 -25.55 8.51 -6.24
CA ALA A 50 -24.72 7.65 -7.07
C ALA A 50 -23.94 6.60 -6.26
N VAL A 51 -23.96 6.67 -4.93
CA VAL A 51 -23.31 5.69 -4.05
C VAL A 51 -24.26 4.56 -3.66
N ARG A 52 -23.70 3.49 -3.08
CA ARG A 52 -24.49 2.39 -2.53
C ARG A 52 -25.47 2.88 -1.46
N SER A 53 -26.69 2.33 -1.47
CA SER A 53 -27.78 2.74 -0.59
C SER A 53 -27.45 2.65 0.91
N ASP A 54 -26.61 1.69 1.32
CA ASP A 54 -26.16 1.51 2.70
C ASP A 54 -25.22 2.61 3.21
N LEU A 55 -24.67 3.43 2.32
CA LEU A 55 -23.79 4.55 2.63
C LEU A 55 -24.47 5.92 2.52
N GLN A 56 -25.63 6.01 1.85
CA GLN A 56 -26.25 7.29 1.48
C GLN A 56 -26.56 8.17 2.69
N LEU A 57 -27.25 7.62 3.69
CA LEU A 57 -27.65 8.38 4.89
C LEU A 57 -26.42 8.82 5.70
N GLU A 58 -25.46 7.94 5.89
CA GLU A 58 -24.22 8.25 6.61
C GLU A 58 -23.40 9.32 5.87
N LEU A 59 -23.34 9.29 4.54
CA LEU A 59 -22.68 10.33 3.74
C LEU A 59 -23.40 11.66 3.80
N ILE A 60 -24.73 11.68 3.77
CA ILE A 60 -25.52 12.91 3.92
C ILE A 60 -25.25 13.54 5.28
N GLU A 61 -25.28 12.74 6.35
CA GLU A 61 -24.96 13.20 7.70
C GLU A 61 -23.52 13.72 7.77
N LEU A 62 -22.56 12.97 7.20
CA LEU A 62 -21.16 13.38 7.12
C LEU A 62 -21.00 14.72 6.40
N GLN A 63 -21.59 14.87 5.22
CA GLN A 63 -21.53 16.06 4.37
C GLN A 63 -22.16 17.29 5.02
N SER A 64 -23.16 17.09 5.88
CA SER A 64 -23.79 18.18 6.63
C SER A 64 -22.91 18.76 7.74
N ASN A 65 -21.85 18.05 8.14
CA ASN A 65 -21.00 18.43 9.27
C ASN A 65 -19.73 19.17 8.83
N ASN A 66 -19.71 20.49 9.04
CA ASN A 66 -18.57 21.36 8.69
C ASN A 66 -17.29 21.03 9.48
N HIS A 67 -17.39 20.57 10.72
CA HIS A 67 -16.21 20.20 11.50
C HIS A 67 -15.54 18.96 10.89
N LEU A 68 -16.33 17.93 10.57
CA LEU A 68 -15.82 16.73 9.89
C LEU A 68 -15.25 17.07 8.51
N LYS A 69 -15.84 18.03 7.79
CA LYS A 69 -15.27 18.53 6.53
C LYS A 69 -13.87 19.11 6.71
N GLN A 70 -13.67 19.92 7.74
CA GLN A 70 -12.33 20.46 8.04
C GLN A 70 -11.35 19.36 8.44
N SER A 71 -11.75 18.42 9.30
CA SER A 71 -10.92 17.26 9.65
C SER A 71 -10.54 16.44 8.41
N PHE A 72 -11.46 16.23 7.48
CA PHE A 72 -11.22 15.47 6.25
C PHE A 72 -10.17 16.10 5.32
N LEU A 73 -10.09 17.44 5.30
CA LEU A 73 -9.13 18.18 4.49
C LEU A 73 -7.75 18.28 5.16
N ASN A 74 -7.72 18.33 6.48
CA ASN A 74 -6.51 18.60 7.25
C ASN A 74 -5.81 17.33 7.79
N MET A 75 -6.43 16.16 7.67
CA MET A 75 -5.89 14.90 8.20
C MET A 75 -5.72 13.85 7.10
N PRO A 76 -4.75 12.91 7.26
CA PRO A 76 -4.68 11.72 6.43
C PRO A 76 -5.99 10.93 6.45
N LYS A 77 -6.40 10.36 5.30
CA LYS A 77 -7.68 9.64 5.19
C LYS A 77 -7.83 8.50 6.19
N LEU A 78 -6.74 7.76 6.43
CA LEU A 78 -6.71 6.69 7.44
C LEU A 78 -7.10 7.21 8.84
N GLU A 79 -6.49 8.32 9.25
CA GLU A 79 -6.75 8.92 10.57
C GLU A 79 -8.16 9.52 10.64
N PHE A 80 -8.61 10.17 9.57
CA PHE A 80 -9.96 10.71 9.49
C PHE A 80 -11.01 9.61 9.72
N TYR A 81 -11.00 8.54 8.91
CA TYR A 81 -11.99 7.47 9.03
C TYR A 81 -11.89 6.72 10.37
N ASN A 82 -10.70 6.65 10.97
CA ASN A 82 -10.52 6.08 12.32
C ASN A 82 -11.08 6.96 13.44
N SER A 83 -11.21 8.27 13.22
CA SER A 83 -11.74 9.21 14.21
C SER A 83 -13.27 9.33 14.19
N LEU A 84 -13.94 8.79 13.17
CA LEU A 84 -15.40 8.80 13.07
C LEU A 84 -16.04 7.94 14.18
N SER A 85 -17.21 8.38 14.65
CA SER A 85 -18.03 7.61 15.58
C SER A 85 -18.53 6.33 14.93
N LYS A 86 -18.17 5.16 15.50
CA LYS A 86 -18.67 3.85 15.05
C LYS A 86 -20.17 3.69 15.20
N VAL A 87 -20.81 4.46 16.08
CA VAL A 87 -22.26 4.43 16.28
C VAL A 87 -22.97 5.20 15.17
N SER A 88 -22.38 6.31 14.72
CA SER A 88 -22.97 7.21 13.71
C SER A 88 -22.62 6.79 12.27
N PHE A 89 -21.41 6.27 12.04
CA PHE A 89 -20.89 5.99 10.71
C PHE A 89 -20.37 4.54 10.52
N PRO A 90 -21.11 3.50 10.96
CA PRO A 90 -20.62 2.12 10.90
C PRO A 90 -20.32 1.63 9.48
N ASN A 91 -21.16 1.97 8.49
CA ASN A 91 -20.98 1.49 7.12
C ASN A 91 -19.85 2.23 6.41
N LEU A 92 -19.72 3.54 6.60
CA LEU A 92 -18.63 4.35 6.07
C LEU A 92 -17.28 3.90 6.60
N ILE A 93 -17.17 3.63 7.91
CA ILE A 93 -15.93 3.10 8.51
C ILE A 93 -15.59 1.74 7.92
N SER A 94 -16.57 0.82 7.85
CA SER A 94 -16.38 -0.52 7.27
C SER A 94 -15.95 -0.45 5.80
N HIS A 95 -16.56 0.44 5.03
CA HIS A 95 -16.24 0.67 3.63
C HIS A 95 -14.82 1.23 3.45
N ALA A 96 -14.45 2.27 4.20
CA ALA A 96 -13.12 2.85 4.21
C ALA A 96 -12.05 1.82 4.58
N GLN A 97 -12.30 0.99 5.59
CA GLN A 97 -11.40 -0.08 6.02
C GLN A 97 -11.15 -1.11 4.89
N LYS A 98 -12.19 -1.50 4.15
CA LYS A 98 -12.04 -2.40 2.99
C LYS A 98 -11.16 -1.78 1.91
N ILE A 99 -11.34 -0.49 1.63
CA ILE A 99 -10.50 0.25 0.67
C ILE A 99 -9.05 0.30 1.13
N ILE A 100 -8.81 0.71 2.37
CA ILE A 100 -7.46 0.77 2.95
C ILE A 100 -6.79 -0.60 2.91
N ALA A 101 -7.51 -1.68 3.21
CA ALA A 101 -7.00 -3.04 3.16
C ALA A 101 -6.59 -3.49 1.75
N MET A 102 -7.30 -3.05 0.69
CA MET A 102 -6.89 -3.32 -0.70
C MET A 102 -5.51 -2.72 -1.02
N PHE A 103 -5.25 -1.48 -0.56
CA PHE A 103 -3.95 -0.85 -0.74
C PHE A 103 -2.86 -1.48 0.11
N ALA A 104 -3.14 -1.74 1.39
CA ALA A 104 -2.18 -2.36 2.29
C ALA A 104 -1.75 -3.75 1.80
N SER A 105 -2.70 -4.58 1.33
CA SER A 105 -2.39 -5.91 0.79
C SER A 105 -1.58 -5.84 -0.51
N SER A 106 -1.91 -4.91 -1.41
CA SER A 106 -1.14 -4.70 -2.65
C SER A 106 0.31 -4.27 -2.34
N TYR A 107 0.49 -3.29 -1.45
CA TYR A 107 1.80 -2.85 -1.00
C TYR A 107 2.60 -3.98 -0.36
N ILE A 108 1.99 -4.76 0.54
CA ILE A 108 2.66 -5.90 1.18
C ILE A 108 3.09 -6.93 0.12
N CYS A 109 2.21 -7.26 -0.83
CA CYS A 109 2.54 -8.18 -1.93
C CYS A 109 3.72 -7.66 -2.78
N GLU A 110 3.71 -6.38 -3.17
CA GLU A 110 4.81 -5.76 -3.92
C GLU A 110 6.12 -5.79 -3.14
N GLN A 111 6.08 -5.53 -1.83
CA GLN A 111 7.25 -5.62 -0.95
C GLN A 111 7.75 -7.06 -0.82
N VAL A 112 6.86 -8.05 -0.69
CA VAL A 112 7.21 -9.49 -0.71
C VAL A 112 7.97 -9.82 -2.00
N PHE A 113 7.40 -9.48 -3.15
CA PHE A 113 7.97 -9.80 -4.45
C PHE A 113 9.32 -9.11 -4.68
N SER A 114 9.42 -7.82 -4.34
CA SER A 114 10.65 -7.05 -4.46
C SER A 114 11.76 -7.64 -3.58
N THR A 115 11.43 -7.96 -2.33
CA THR A 115 12.38 -8.58 -1.38
C THR A 115 12.83 -9.96 -1.86
N MET A 116 11.90 -10.75 -2.42
CA MET A 116 12.21 -12.06 -2.99
C MET A 116 13.11 -11.95 -4.23
N ASN A 117 12.87 -10.99 -5.12
CA ASN A 117 13.67 -10.75 -6.32
C ASN A 117 15.12 -10.32 -6.00
N LEU A 118 15.33 -9.50 -4.96
CA LEU A 118 16.68 -9.11 -4.53
C LEU A 118 17.51 -10.28 -4.00
N ARG A 119 16.85 -11.31 -3.45
CA ARG A 119 17.50 -12.46 -2.79
C ARG A 119 17.54 -13.73 -3.61
N LYS A 120 16.68 -13.85 -4.63
CA LYS A 120 16.79 -14.88 -5.67
C LYS A 120 17.81 -14.43 -6.72
N ASN A 121 19.06 -14.25 -6.30
CA ASN A 121 20.19 -13.97 -7.17
C ASN A 121 20.94 -15.27 -7.49
N TYR A 122 21.72 -15.26 -8.58
CA TYR A 122 22.38 -16.43 -9.21
C TYR A 122 23.10 -17.38 -8.23
N LEU A 123 23.58 -16.86 -7.09
CA LEU A 123 24.34 -17.59 -6.07
C LEU A 123 23.48 -18.36 -5.04
N ARG A 124 22.16 -18.15 -4.99
CA ARG A 124 21.27 -18.76 -3.99
C ARG A 124 19.90 -19.12 -4.57
N SER A 125 19.88 -20.15 -5.41
CA SER A 125 18.68 -20.61 -6.14
C SER A 125 17.74 -21.54 -5.35
N ARG A 126 18.17 -22.03 -4.17
CA ARG A 126 17.40 -22.98 -3.34
C ARG A 126 16.99 -22.34 -2.01
N LEU A 127 15.83 -21.71 -1.99
CA LEU A 127 15.10 -21.40 -0.75
C LEU A 127 14.05 -22.48 -0.56
N THR A 128 14.05 -23.17 0.58
CA THR A 128 12.92 -24.02 0.97
C THR A 128 11.75 -23.13 1.41
N ASP A 129 10.53 -23.64 1.34
CA ASP A 129 9.32 -22.88 1.72
C ASP A 129 9.39 -22.37 3.16
N GLU A 130 9.95 -23.15 4.08
CA GLU A 130 10.14 -22.77 5.49
C GLU A 130 11.14 -21.59 5.65
N HIS A 131 12.25 -21.61 4.91
CA HIS A 131 13.22 -20.52 4.94
C HIS A 131 12.65 -19.25 4.31
N LEU A 132 11.87 -19.39 3.24
CA LEU A 132 11.19 -18.26 2.61
C LEU A 132 10.14 -17.66 3.54
N ALA A 133 9.30 -18.47 4.17
CA ALA A 133 8.28 -18.01 5.11
C ALA A 133 8.89 -17.28 6.32
N SER A 134 9.94 -17.85 6.91
CA SER A 134 10.66 -17.23 8.04
C SER A 134 11.29 -15.89 7.64
N PHE A 135 11.89 -15.84 6.45
CA PHE A 135 12.51 -14.63 5.93
C PHE A 135 11.49 -13.53 5.63
N LEU A 136 10.41 -13.84 4.92
CA LEU A 136 9.34 -12.89 4.63
C LEU A 136 8.73 -12.34 5.92
N ARG A 137 8.51 -13.21 6.92
CA ARG A 137 8.02 -12.78 8.24
C ARG A 137 8.96 -11.74 8.87
N ILE A 138 10.28 -11.94 8.82
CA ILE A 138 11.25 -10.97 9.36
C ILE A 138 11.28 -9.67 8.53
N SER A 139 11.29 -9.77 7.20
CA SER A 139 11.47 -8.60 6.33
C SER A 139 10.25 -7.68 6.24
N ILE A 140 9.05 -8.22 6.44
CA ILE A 140 7.79 -7.49 6.23
C ILE A 140 7.14 -7.06 7.55
N SER A 141 7.49 -7.69 8.66
CA SER A 141 6.99 -7.27 9.97
C SER A 141 7.85 -6.13 10.53
N HIS A 142 7.23 -5.26 11.33
CA HIS A 142 7.94 -4.36 12.25
C HIS A 142 8.44 -5.11 13.49
N PHE A 143 8.85 -6.38 13.35
CA PHE A 143 9.34 -7.18 14.46
C PHE A 143 10.73 -6.70 14.86
N GLU A 144 10.82 -6.04 16.01
CA GLU A 144 12.09 -5.70 16.63
C GLU A 144 12.59 -6.92 17.42
N PRO A 145 13.73 -7.52 17.05
CA PRO A 145 14.22 -8.68 17.78
C PRO A 145 14.45 -8.32 19.24
N GLN A 146 14.00 -9.16 20.17
CA GLN A 146 14.24 -8.99 21.60
C GLN A 146 15.71 -9.33 21.94
N TYR A 147 16.64 -8.48 21.48
CA TYR A 147 18.08 -8.69 21.58
C TYR A 147 18.53 -8.97 23.01
N LYS A 148 17.92 -8.30 23.99
CA LYS A 148 18.23 -8.49 25.42
C LYS A 148 17.90 -9.90 25.93
N GLU A 149 16.85 -10.53 25.43
CA GLU A 149 16.50 -11.91 25.81
C GLU A 149 17.33 -12.94 25.02
N LEU A 150 17.56 -12.69 23.73
CA LEU A 150 18.44 -13.54 22.91
C LEU A 150 19.87 -13.60 23.47
N LEU A 151 20.39 -12.47 23.95
CA LEU A 151 21.72 -12.40 24.58
C LEU A 151 21.76 -13.13 25.93
N LYS A 152 20.64 -13.18 26.67
CA LYS A 152 20.53 -13.94 27.93
C LYS A 152 20.43 -15.45 27.68
N MET A 153 19.75 -15.86 26.60
CA MET A 153 19.61 -17.26 26.21
C MET A 153 20.92 -17.87 25.67
N LYS A 154 21.80 -17.05 25.09
CA LYS A 154 23.10 -17.50 24.58
C LYS A 154 24.16 -17.51 25.70
N SER A 155 24.02 -18.42 26.66
CA SER A 155 24.95 -18.56 27.79
C SER A 155 26.31 -19.20 27.43
N GLN A 156 26.48 -19.67 26.19
CA GLN A 156 27.77 -20.18 25.70
C GLN A 156 28.14 -19.46 24.40
N PHE A 157 29.00 -18.46 24.52
CA PHE A 157 29.84 -18.05 23.41
C PHE A 157 30.81 -19.21 23.17
N HIS A 158 30.63 -19.98 22.09
CA HIS A 158 31.70 -20.87 21.65
C HIS A 158 32.90 -19.99 21.30
N SER A 159 33.93 -20.05 22.15
CA SER A 159 35.25 -19.53 21.83
C SER A 159 35.77 -20.33 20.65
N SER A 160 35.97 -19.66 19.52
CA SER A 160 36.69 -20.24 18.40
C SER A 160 38.11 -20.54 18.86
N HIS A 161 38.56 -21.79 18.67
CA HIS A 161 39.97 -22.18 18.78
C HIS A 161 40.72 -21.86 17.49
#